data_AF-A0AAU9RS34-F1
#
_entry.id   AF-A0AAU9RS34-F1
#
_cell.length_a   1.000
_cell.length_b   1.000
_cell.length_c   1.000
_cell.angle_alpha   90.00
_cell.angle_beta   90.00
_cell.angle_gamma   90.00
#
_symmetry.space_group_name_H-M   'P 1'
#
loop_
_entity.id
_entity.type
_entity.pdbx_description
1 polymer ?
#
loop_
_entity_poly.entity_id
_entity_poly.type
_entity_poly.pdbx_seq_one_letter_code
_entity_poly.pdbx_strand_id
1 'polypeptide(L)' 'MKISEVVYENIHGTSTTEVAVKFDCSKAHPCTGIRLQDVKLTYRNQPAKATCDNAGGTAFGYVEPTSCL' A
#
# COMPACT_ATOMS: atom_id res chain seq x y z
N MET A 1 -6.04 -12.14 -15.68
CA MET A 1 -4.68 -11.63 -15.44
C MET A 1 -4.50 -11.52 -13.93
N LYS A 2 -3.43 -12.09 -13.38
CA LYS A 2 -3.16 -12.10 -11.93
C LYS A 2 -1.92 -11.24 -11.66
N ILE A 3 -2.01 -10.32 -10.70
CA ILE A 3 -0.89 -9.50 -10.25
C ILE A 3 -0.25 -10.19 -9.04
N SER A 4 1.06 -10.42 -9.10
CA SER A 4 1.81 -11.03 -8.01
C SER A 4 3.23 -10.50 -7.92
N GLU A 5 3.83 -10.60 -6.73
CA GLU A 5 5.25 -10.28 -6.47
C GLU A 5 5.64 -8.84 -6.80
N VAL A 6 4.76 -7.89 -6.46
CA VAL A 6 4.99 -6.46 -6.69
C VAL A 6 5.70 -5.84 -5.49
N VAL A 7 6.77 -5.10 -5.74
CA VAL A 7 7.55 -4.41 -4.69
C VAL A 7 7.39 -2.90 -4.83
N TYR A 8 6.98 -2.26 -3.74
CA TYR A 8 6.97 -0.81 -3.56
C TYR A 8 7.99 -0.45 -2.49
N GLU A 9 9.10 0.16 -2.88
CA GLU A 9 10.23 0.43 -1.99
C GLU A 9 10.60 1.91 -2.02
N ASN A 10 10.92 2.47 -0.84
CA ASN A 10 11.50 3.81 -0.68
C ASN A 10 10.64 4.94 -1.27
N ILE A 11 9.32 4.87 -1.05
CA ILE A 11 8.36 5.85 -1.56
C ILE A 11 8.06 6.88 -0.47
N HIS A 12 8.34 8.15 -0.74
CA HIS A 12 8.14 9.24 0.21
C HIS A 12 7.36 10.39 -0.39
N GLY A 13 6.47 11.01 0.39
CA GLY A 13 5.80 12.23 -0.03
C GLY A 13 4.50 12.54 0.70
N THR A 14 3.71 13.40 0.04
CA THR A 14 2.42 13.85 0.55
C THR A 14 1.36 13.62 -0.52
N SER A 15 0.31 12.89 -0.15
CA SER A 15 -0.86 12.65 -0.96
C SER A 15 -1.77 13.88 -0.96
N THR A 16 -2.46 14.10 -2.08
CA THR A 16 -3.54 15.11 -2.19
C THR A 16 -4.87 14.60 -1.64
N THR A 17 -4.98 13.29 -1.40
CA THR A 17 -6.17 12.61 -0.85
C THR A 17 -5.84 11.91 0.46
N GLU A 18 -6.86 11.69 1.28
CA GLU A 18 -6.70 11.00 2.58
C GLU A 18 -6.18 9.57 2.41
N VAL A 19 -6.68 8.84 1.41
CA VAL A 19 -6.15 7.53 1.04
C VAL A 19 -4.99 7.72 0.08
N ALA A 20 -3.78 7.36 0.50
CA ALA A 20 -2.56 7.46 -0.31
C ALA A 20 -2.13 6.11 -0.89
N VAL A 21 -2.53 5.01 -0.25
CA VAL A 21 -2.28 3.64 -0.73
C VAL A 21 -3.63 2.95 -0.94
N LYS A 22 -3.93 2.55 -2.17
CA LYS A 22 -5.15 1.82 -2.50
C LYS A 22 -4.80 0.59 -3.34
N PHE A 23 -4.96 -0.59 -2.76
CA PHE A 23 -4.91 -1.87 -3.48
C PHE A 23 -6.31 -2.40 -3.64
N ASP A 24 -6.85 -2.35 -4.86
CA ASP A 24 -8.23 -2.72 -5.16
C ASP A 24 -8.22 -3.83 -6.22
N CYS A 25 -8.09 -5.05 -5.72
CA CYS A 25 -7.95 -6.24 -6.53
C CYS A 25 -9.27 -7.00 -6.63
N SER A 26 -9.50 -7.69 -7.74
CA SER A 26 -10.74 -8.43 -7.95
C SER A 26 -10.81 -9.68 -7.08
N LYS A 27 -12.00 -10.04 -6.59
CA LYS A 27 -12.22 -11.31 -5.87
C LYS A 27 -11.84 -12.54 -6.70
N ALA A 28 -12.07 -12.49 -8.02
CA ALA A 28 -11.74 -13.59 -8.93
C ALA A 28 -10.23 -13.74 -9.15
N HIS A 29 -9.45 -12.66 -9.02
CA HIS A 29 -8.01 -12.63 -9.19
C HIS A 29 -7.39 -11.76 -8.10
N PRO A 30 -7.25 -12.28 -6.86
CA PRO A 30 -6.66 -11.53 -5.76
C PRO A 30 -5.19 -11.21 -6.05
N CYS A 31 -4.72 -10.06 -5.57
CA CYS A 31 -3.30 -9.71 -5.64
C CYS A 31 -2.56 -10.39 -4.48
N THR A 32 -1.42 -11.01 -4.77
CA THR A 32 -0.66 -11.76 -3.75
C THR A 32 0.82 -11.45 -3.82
N GLY A 33 1.49 -11.35 -2.68
CA GLY A 33 2.93 -11.10 -2.64
C GLY A 33 3.28 -9.64 -2.93
N ILE A 34 2.39 -8.71 -2.59
CA ILE A 34 2.74 -7.29 -2.57
C ILE A 34 3.70 -7.05 -1.41
N ARG A 35 4.78 -6.30 -1.64
CA ARG A 35 5.76 -5.94 -0.62
C ARG A 35 5.85 -4.42 -0.51
N LEU A 36 5.50 -3.87 0.65
CA LEU A 36 5.74 -2.48 0.99
C LEU A 36 7.01 -2.39 1.83
N GLN A 37 7.94 -1.54 1.44
CA GLN A 37 9.19 -1.35 2.17
C GLN A 37 9.58 0.13 2.23
N ASP A 38 9.80 0.64 3.43
CA ASP A 38 10.27 2.02 3.65
C ASP A 38 9.39 3.06 2.91
N VAL A 39 8.08 2.96 3.10
CA VAL A 39 7.07 3.83 2.49
C VAL A 39 6.60 4.85 3.53
N LYS A 40 6.66 6.14 3.17
CA LYS A 40 6.20 7.25 4.02
C LYS A 40 5.33 8.22 3.21
N LEU A 41 4.02 8.08 3.37
CA LEU A 41 3.03 8.91 2.73
C LEU A 41 2.15 9.62 3.77
N THR A 42 2.06 10.93 3.62
CA THR A 42 1.31 11.80 4.54
C THR A 42 0.14 12.47 3.82
N TYR A 43 -0.86 12.92 4.57
CA TYR A 43 -1.93 13.77 4.08
C TYR A 43 -2.16 14.90 5.09
N ARG A 44 -2.06 16.15 4.65
CA ARG A 44 -2.20 17.35 5.52
C ARG A 44 -1.35 17.28 6.80
N ASN A 45 -0.07 16.90 6.66
CA ASN A 45 0.90 16.72 7.76
C ASN A 45 0.51 15.66 8.80
N GLN A 46 -0.42 14.76 8.48
CA GLN A 46 -0.78 13.60 9.27
C GLN A 46 -0.45 12.33 8.48
N PRO A 47 -0.34 11.16 9.12
CA PRO A 47 -0.29 9.88 8.41
C PRO A 47 -1.47 9.79 7.44
N ALA A 48 -1.20 9.37 6.19
CA ALA A 48 -2.29 9.11 5.25
C ALA A 48 -3.07 7.85 5.66
N LYS A 49 -3.95 7.35 4.78
CA LYS A 49 -4.63 6.06 4.94
C LYS A 49 -4.24 5.09 3.85
N ALA A 50 -4.29 3.80 4.18
CA ALA A 50 -4.19 2.69 3.26
C ALA A 50 -5.49 1.88 3.24
N THR A 51 -5.89 1.41 2.06
CA THR A 51 -7.04 0.50 1.89
C THR A 51 -6.66 -0.66 0.98
N CYS A 52 -7.04 -1.88 1.37
CA CYS A 52 -6.70 -3.11 0.67
C CYS A 52 -7.97 -3.96 0.49
N ASP A 53 -8.30 -4.27 -0.77
CA ASP A 53 -9.40 -5.15 -1.16
C ASP A 53 -8.85 -6.31 -1.98
N ASN A 54 -9.01 -7.54 -1.47
CA ASN A 54 -8.50 -8.79 -2.08
C ASN A 54 -7.00 -8.73 -2.43
N ALA A 55 -6.23 -8.03 -1.60
CA ALA A 55 -4.79 -7.86 -1.73
C ALA A 55 -4.11 -8.42 -0.49
N GLY A 56 -3.07 -9.24 -0.69
CA GLY A 56 -2.29 -9.83 0.39
C GLY A 56 -0.80 -9.60 0.15
N GLY A 57 -0.08 -9.30 1.22
CA GLY A 57 1.30 -8.91 1.11
C GLY A 57 2.04 -8.88 2.45
N THR A 58 3.15 -8.15 2.45
CA THR A 58 3.98 -7.95 3.62
C THR A 58 4.50 -6.51 3.64
N ALA A 59 4.61 -5.95 4.83
CA ALA A 59 5.21 -4.64 5.07
C ALA A 59 6.51 -4.81 5.87
N PHE A 60 7.58 -4.18 5.42
CA PHE A 60 8.91 -4.24 6.05
C PHE A 60 9.49 -2.84 6.23
N GLY A 61 10.33 -2.67 7.24
CA GLY A 61 10.93 -1.36 7.53
C GLY A 61 9.91 -0.34 8.04
N TYR A 62 10.12 0.94 7.73
CA TYR A 62 9.21 2.01 8.16
C TYR A 62 8.07 2.17 7.15
N VAL A 63 6.85 1.82 7.54
CA VAL A 63 5.67 1.93 6.67
C VAL A 63 4.60 2.79 7.33
N GLU A 64 4.46 4.00 6.78
CA GLU A 64 3.40 4.96 7.09
C GLU A 64 2.76 5.38 5.76
N PRO A 65 1.43 5.25 5.57
CA PRO A 65 0.41 4.89 6.55
C PRO A 65 0.45 3.42 6.97
N THR A 66 -0.23 3.07 8.08
CA THR A 66 -0.33 1.70 8.58
C THR A 66 -0.74 0.75 7.46
N SER A 67 0.06 -0.29 7.24
CA SER A 67 -0.19 -1.30 6.21
C SER A 67 -1.55 -1.97 6.41
N CYS A 68 -2.29 -2.18 5.32
CA CYS A 68 -3.49 -3.01 5.26
C CYS A 68 -3.27 -4.38 4.60
N LEU A 69 -2.02 -4.66 4.19
CA LEU A 69 -1.58 -5.92 3.60
C LEU A 69 -1.19 -6.97 4.63
#